data_AF-A0A179D6S2-F1
#
_entry.id   AF-A0A179D6S2-F1
#
_cell.length_a   1.000
_cell.length_b   1.000
_cell.length_c   1.000
_cell.angle_alpha   90.00
_cell.angle_beta   90.00
_cell.angle_gamma   90.00
#
_symmetry.space_group_name_H-M   'P 1'
#
loop_
_entity.id
_entity.type
_entity.pdbx_description
1 polymer ?
#
loop_
_entity_poly.entity_id
_entity_poly.type
_entity_poly.pdbx_seq_one_letter_code
_entity_poly.pdbx_strand_id
1 'polypeptide(L)'
;MTAKDPRSDKVLHQEKREFFEIGLDIEGRMRYGAWQIKEILDLTLPPIKTREERFLFTLPKDTKEAIIEVKTYYCIKGSKCDLIYSEKKEVTYPEL
;
A
#
# COMPACT_ATOMS: atom_id res chain seq x y z
N MET A 1 -0.86 -3.21 2.66
CA MET A 1 -0.46 -4.61 2.85
C MET A 1 -0.82 -5.03 4.27
N THR A 2 -1.35 -6.22 4.42
CA THR A 2 -1.77 -6.78 5.72
C THR A 2 -1.28 -8.22 5.81
N ALA A 3 -0.63 -8.57 6.92
CA ALA A 3 -0.32 -9.95 7.26
C ALA A 3 -1.25 -10.42 8.38
N LYS A 4 -1.86 -11.59 8.22
CA LYS A 4 -2.81 -12.16 9.18
C LYS A 4 -2.45 -13.60 9.54
N ASP A 5 -2.79 -13.99 10.75
CA ASP A 5 -2.76 -15.38 11.19
C ASP A 5 -3.92 -16.17 10.51
N PRO A 6 -3.65 -17.30 9.84
CA PRO A 6 -4.67 -18.03 9.10
C PRO A 6 -5.75 -18.69 9.98
N ARG A 7 -5.48 -18.91 11.26
CA ARG A 7 -6.39 -19.63 12.17
C ARG A 7 -7.28 -18.68 12.97
N SER A 8 -6.75 -17.52 13.34
CA SER A 8 -7.43 -16.55 14.19
C SER A 8 -7.88 -15.28 13.45
N ASP A 9 -7.51 -15.11 12.17
CA ASP A 9 -7.65 -13.88 11.38
C ASP A 9 -7.03 -12.64 12.07
N LYS A 10 -6.20 -12.85 13.09
CA LYS A 10 -5.55 -11.79 13.84
C LYS A 10 -4.56 -11.07 12.94
N VAL A 11 -4.63 -9.75 12.90
CA VAL A 11 -3.66 -8.92 12.18
C VAL A 11 -2.30 -9.02 12.88
N LEU A 12 -1.32 -9.57 12.18
CA LEU A 12 0.07 -9.69 12.62
C LEU A 12 0.88 -8.45 12.22
N HIS A 13 0.56 -7.87 11.06
CA HIS A 13 1.18 -6.66 10.56
C HIS A 13 0.26 -5.91 9.60
N GLN A 14 0.34 -4.58 9.59
CA GLN A 14 -0.38 -3.74 8.64
C GLN A 14 0.46 -2.52 8.27
N GLU A 15 0.65 -2.32 6.97
CA GLU A 15 1.32 -1.15 6.41
C GLU A 15 0.45 -0.55 5.29
N LYS A 16 0.35 0.78 5.27
CA LYS A 16 -0.34 1.53 4.21
C LYS A 16 0.65 2.50 3.57
N ARG A 17 0.66 2.53 2.23
CA ARG A 17 1.35 3.56 1.45
C ARG A 17 0.31 4.28 0.61
N GLU A 18 0.45 5.60 0.53
CA GLU A 18 -0.44 6.47 -0.21
C GLU A 18 0.34 7.15 -1.33
N PHE A 19 -0.26 7.20 -2.51
CA PHE A 19 0.29 7.84 -3.69
C PHE A 19 -0.75 8.84 -4.19
N PHE A 20 -0.30 10.00 -4.67
CA PHE A 20 -1.19 11.05 -5.16
C PHE A 20 -0.96 11.27 -6.66
N GLU A 21 -1.98 11.65 -7.40
CA GLU A 21 -1.81 12.11 -8.78
C GLU A 21 -1.41 13.59 -8.79
N ILE A 22 -0.49 13.96 -9.69
CA ILE A 22 -0.11 15.36 -9.88
C ILE A 22 -1.26 16.07 -10.57
N GLY A 23 -1.76 17.14 -9.96
CA GLY A 23 -2.40 18.20 -10.72
C GLY A 23 -3.70 18.76 -10.16
N LEU A 24 -4.40 18.07 -9.26
CA LEU A 24 -5.70 18.57 -8.75
C LEU A 24 -5.96 18.13 -7.31
N ASP A 25 -6.39 19.08 -6.46
CA ASP A 25 -7.03 18.76 -5.19
C ASP A 25 -8.47 18.24 -5.39
N ILE A 26 -9.12 17.77 -4.31
CA ILE A 26 -10.51 17.24 -4.31
C ILE A 26 -11.55 18.26 -4.85
N GLU A 27 -11.17 19.53 -4.95
CA GLU A 27 -11.99 20.64 -5.41
C GLU A 27 -11.56 21.14 -6.81
N GLY A 28 -10.62 20.47 -7.47
CA GLY A 28 -10.17 20.80 -8.83
C GLY A 28 -9.19 21.97 -8.93
N ARG A 29 -8.47 22.30 -7.85
CA ARG A 29 -7.52 23.43 -7.82
C ARG A 29 -6.06 22.95 -7.80
N MET A 30 -5.20 23.63 -8.56
CA MET A 30 -3.73 23.46 -8.47
C MET A 30 -3.22 24.18 -7.23
N ARG A 31 -2.43 23.50 -6.40
CA ARG A 31 -2.12 23.99 -5.06
C ARG A 31 -0.66 23.82 -4.64
N TYR A 32 0.32 24.05 -5.52
CA TYR A 32 1.71 23.78 -5.17
C TYR A 32 2.65 24.93 -5.51
N GLY A 33 3.30 25.49 -4.49
CA GLY A 33 4.50 26.29 -4.65
C GLY A 33 5.65 25.42 -5.18
N ALA A 34 6.68 26.01 -5.80
CA ALA A 34 7.75 25.28 -6.49
C ALA A 34 8.40 24.16 -5.65
N TRP A 35 8.50 24.33 -4.33
CA TRP A 35 9.02 23.30 -3.42
C TRP A 35 8.10 22.10 -3.23
N GLN A 36 6.78 22.32 -3.22
CA GLN A 36 5.78 21.25 -3.03
C GLN A 36 5.68 20.36 -4.27
N ILE A 37 5.99 20.90 -5.46
CA ILE A 37 6.03 20.13 -6.71
C ILE A 37 7.05 18.98 -6.64
N LYS A 38 8.19 19.18 -5.97
CA LYS A 38 9.22 18.16 -5.81
C LYS A 38 8.75 17.00 -4.92
N GLU A 39 8.19 17.33 -3.76
CA GLU A 39 7.65 16.31 -2.83
C GLU A 39 6.53 15.49 -3.48
N ILE A 40 5.73 16.14 -4.31
CA ILE A 40 4.65 15.49 -5.03
C ILE A 40 5.20 14.58 -6.11
N LEU A 41 6.16 15.02 -6.92
CA LEU A 41 6.82 14.16 -7.90
C LEU A 41 7.34 12.86 -7.27
N ASP A 42 7.90 12.93 -6.05
CA ASP A 42 8.38 11.76 -5.31
C ASP A 42 7.23 10.83 -4.84
N LEU A 43 6.07 11.41 -4.52
CA LEU A 43 4.86 10.71 -4.05
C LEU A 43 3.92 10.25 -5.18
N THR A 44 4.18 10.66 -6.42
CA THR A 44 3.35 10.32 -7.57
C THR A 44 3.89 9.12 -8.30
N LEU A 45 2.98 8.26 -8.76
CA LEU A 45 3.36 7.15 -9.65
C LEU A 45 3.62 7.73 -11.04
N PRO A 46 4.85 7.66 -11.56
CA PRO A 46 5.14 8.16 -12.89
C PRO A 46 4.35 7.36 -13.94
N PRO A 47 3.79 8.01 -14.96
CA PRO A 47 3.01 7.33 -15.98
C PRO A 47 3.85 6.28 -16.71
N ILE A 48 3.24 5.13 -17.01
CA ILE A 48 3.81 4.04 -17.85
C ILE A 48 5.02 3.33 -17.21
N LYS A 49 5.35 3.61 -15.94
CA LYS A 49 6.44 2.93 -15.23
C LYS A 49 5.90 1.94 -14.22
N THR A 50 6.31 0.68 -14.34
CA THR A 50 6.17 -0.31 -13.29
C THR A 50 7.12 0.05 -12.14
N ARG A 51 6.61 0.13 -10.92
CA ARG A 51 7.40 0.37 -9.71
C ARG A 51 7.36 -0.89 -8.85
N GLU A 52 8.52 -1.40 -8.50
CA GLU A 52 8.66 -2.51 -7.55
C GLU A 52 8.73 -1.94 -6.13
N GLU A 53 7.73 -2.27 -5.31
CA GLU A 53 7.71 -1.88 -3.90
C GLU A 53 8.10 -3.08 -3.04
N ARG A 54 9.15 -2.93 -2.23
CA ARG A 54 9.58 -3.94 -1.27
C ARG A 54 9.02 -3.61 0.11
N PHE A 55 8.29 -4.55 0.68
CA PHE A 55 7.82 -4.49 2.05
C PHE A 55 8.70 -5.39 2.92
N LEU A 56 9.35 -4.79 3.93
CA LEU A 56 10.18 -5.48 4.91
C LEU A 56 9.50 -5.32 6.26
N PHE A 57 9.05 -6.43 6.84
CA PHE A 57 8.36 -6.45 8.12
C PHE A 57 8.77 -7.68 8.92
N THR A 58 8.62 -7.58 10.23
CA THR A 58 8.94 -8.66 11.18
C THR A 58 7.64 -9.25 11.70
N LEU A 59 7.53 -10.58 11.64
CA LEU A 59 6.43 -11.31 12.26
C LEU A 59 6.80 -11.72 13.70
N PRO A 60 5.82 -11.87 14.61
CA PRO A 60 6.07 -12.43 15.94
C PRO A 60 6.78 -13.78 15.86
N LYS A 61 7.71 -14.06 16.80
CA LYS A 61 8.57 -15.26 16.76
C LYS A 61 7.80 -16.59 16.71
N ASP A 62 6.60 -16.64 17.26
CA ASP A 62 5.77 -17.85 17.32
C ASP A 62 4.89 -18.05 16.08
N THR A 63 5.03 -17.18 15.07
CA THR A 63 4.23 -17.24 13.83
C THR A 63 4.75 -18.34 12.92
N LYS A 64 3.99 -19.44 12.82
CA LYS A 64 4.31 -20.56 11.91
C LYS A 64 3.82 -20.32 10.48
N GLU A 65 2.69 -19.64 10.36
CA GLU A 65 2.01 -19.39 9.09
C GLU A 65 1.46 -17.96 9.08
N ALA A 66 1.51 -17.29 7.93
CA ALA A 66 0.89 -16.00 7.74
C ALA A 66 0.27 -15.88 6.34
N ILE A 67 -0.90 -15.26 6.29
CA ILE A 67 -1.56 -14.82 5.07
C ILE A 67 -1.16 -13.38 4.81
N ILE A 68 -0.42 -13.14 3.72
CA ILE A 68 -0.07 -11.81 3.27
C ILE A 68 -1.06 -11.40 2.19
N GLU A 69 -1.72 -10.26 2.39
CA GLU A 69 -2.63 -9.66 1.43
C GLU A 69 -2.16 -8.25 1.06
N VAL A 70 -2.01 -8.00 -0.23
CA VAL A 70 -1.69 -6.69 -0.78
C VAL A 70 -2.90 -6.22 -1.56
N LYS A 71 -3.44 -5.07 -1.18
CA LYS A 71 -4.56 -4.41 -1.85
C LYS A 71 -4.15 -3.04 -2.32
N THR A 72 -4.46 -2.75 -3.58
CA THR A 72 -4.25 -1.44 -4.20
C THR A 72 -5.59 -0.81 -4.49
N TYR A 73 -5.77 0.41 -4.01
CA TYR A 73 -7.00 1.17 -4.17
C TYR A 73 -6.74 2.42 -5.00
N TYR A 74 -7.69 2.74 -5.87
CA TYR A 74 -7.73 4.00 -6.59
C TYR A 74 -8.85 4.87 -6.02
N CYS A 75 -8.54 6.08 -5.59
CA CYS A 75 -9.50 6.98 -4.96
C CYS A 75 -9.70 8.24 -5.81
N ILE A 76 -10.84 8.35 -6.49
CA ILE A 76 -11.18 9.53 -7.33
C ILE A 76 -11.44 10.77 -6.44
N LYS A 77 -12.02 10.55 -5.26
CA LYS A 77 -12.19 11.56 -4.20
C LYS A 77 -11.87 10.87 -2.89
N GLY A 78 -11.31 11.57 -1.90
CA GLY A 78 -10.78 10.96 -0.68
C GLY A 78 -11.74 10.03 0.10
N SER A 79 -13.06 10.11 -0.14
CA SER A 79 -14.07 9.22 0.44
C SER A 79 -14.51 8.05 -0.45
N LYS A 80 -14.21 8.05 -1.76
CA LYS A 80 -14.60 7.00 -2.71
C LYS A 80 -13.35 6.36 -3.31
N CYS A 81 -13.05 5.17 -2.80
CA CYS A 81 -11.92 4.35 -3.22
C CYS A 81 -12.42 3.02 -3.80
N ASP A 82 -11.99 2.71 -5.01
CA ASP A 82 -12.27 1.44 -5.67
C ASP A 82 -11.04 0.52 -5.55
N LEU A 83 -11.28 -0.75 -5.19
CA LEU A 83 -10.21 -1.76 -5.17
C LEU A 83 -9.85 -2.10 -6.62
N ILE A 84 -8.63 -1.78 -7.04
CA ILE A 84 -8.17 -2.01 -8.42
C ILE A 84 -7.33 -3.27 -8.57
N TYR A 85 -6.69 -3.71 -7.49
CA TYR A 85 -5.88 -4.92 -7.49
C TYR A 85 -5.81 -5.52 -6.08
N SER A 86 -5.81 -6.84 -6.01
CA SER A 86 -5.59 -7.57 -4.76
C SER A 86 -4.81 -8.84 -5.06
N GLU A 87 -3.80 -9.11 -4.25
CA GLU A 87 -3.02 -10.34 -4.30
C GLU A 87 -2.88 -10.91 -2.90
N LYS A 88 -3.09 -12.23 -2.79
CA LYS A 88 -3.03 -12.97 -1.53
C LYS A 88 -2.01 -14.08 -1.67
N LYS A 89 -1.13 -14.22 -0.69
CA LYS A 89 -0.16 -15.32 -0.61
C LYS A 89 -0.07 -15.85 0.81
N GLU A 90 -0.03 -17.16 0.92
CA GLU A 90 0.19 -17.85 2.18
C GLU A 90 1.67 -18.20 2.29
N VAL A 91 2.29 -17.87 3.41
CA VAL A 91 3.68 -18.16 3.70
C VAL A 91 3.75 -19.02 4.96
N THR A 92 4.47 -20.14 4.85
CA THR A 92 4.77 -21.03 5.95
C THR A 92 6.26 -20.89 6.26
N TYR A 93 6.59 -20.63 7.52
CA TYR A 93 7.96 -20.58 7.98
C TYR A 93 8.28 -21.92 8.64
N PRO A 94 9.04 -22.83 7.97
CA PRO A 94 9.51 -24.02 8.65
C PRO A 94 10.45 -23.58 9.79
N GLU A 95 10.21 -24.11 10.99
CA GLU A 95 11.14 -24.01 12.10
C GLU A 95 12.50 -24.56 11.63
N LEU A 96 13.53 -23.70 11.60
CA LEU A 96 14.93 -24.06 11.37
C LEU A 96 15.50 -24.79 12.59
#